data_AF-A0A357R4A5-F1
#
_entry.id   AF-A0A357R4A5-F1
#
_cell.length_a   1.000
_cell.length_b   1.000
_cell.length_c   1.000
_cell.angle_alpha   90.00
_cell.angle_beta   90.00
_cell.angle_gamma   90.00
#
_symmetry.space_group_name_H-M   'P 1'
#
loop_
_entity.id
_entity.type
_entity.pdbx_description
1 polymer ?
#
loop_
_entity_poly.entity_id
_entity_poly.type
_entity_poly.pdbx_seq_one_letter_code
_entity_poly.pdbx_strand_id
1 'polypeptide(L)'
;QPLARLKRKEVARTLAVVSQGIHTDFDFTVEEMVSLGRLPHMGRWQSEGPGDSEAIEWALSITHLTDFRHRAYNRLSGGEAQRVMVAQA
;
A
#
# COMPACT_ATOMS: atom_id res chain seq x y z
N GLN A 1 7.87 -1.12 22.61
CA GLN A 1 8.89 -2.17 22.84
C GLN A 1 10.06 -1.94 21.88
N PRO A 2 11.29 -2.35 22.21
CA PRO A 2 12.41 -2.27 21.25
C PRO A 2 12.10 -3.09 19.98
N LEU A 3 12.34 -2.52 18.79
CA LEU A 3 12.08 -3.17 17.49
C LEU A 3 12.81 -4.52 17.37
N ALA A 4 14.01 -4.64 17.93
CA ALA A 4 14.81 -5.86 17.92
C ALA A 4 14.15 -7.07 18.63
N ARG A 5 13.10 -6.84 19.42
CA ARG A 5 12.35 -7.91 20.10
C ARG A 5 11.10 -8.35 19.34
N LEU A 6 10.72 -7.64 18.29
CA LEU A 6 9.55 -7.95 17.46
C LEU A 6 9.95 -8.92 16.33
N LYS A 7 9.04 -9.82 15.96
CA LYS A 7 9.18 -10.62 14.74
C LYS A 7 9.07 -9.69 13.53
N ARG A 8 9.71 -10.05 12.42
CA ARG A 8 9.67 -9.26 11.16
C ARG A 8 8.25 -8.89 10.73
N LYS A 9 7.28 -9.79 10.90
CA LYS A 9 5.86 -9.56 10.59
C LYS A 9 5.24 -8.47 11.48
N GLU A 10 5.64 -8.38 12.74
CA GLU A 10 5.14 -7.37 13.68
C GLU A 10 5.75 -6.01 13.35
N VAL A 11 7.05 -5.96 13.05
CA VAL A 11 7.71 -4.73 12.58
C VAL A 11 7.04 -4.18 11.32
N ALA A 12 6.81 -5.03 10.32
CA ALA A 12 6.18 -4.64 9.05
C ALA A 12 4.71 -4.22 9.17
N ARG A 13 4.04 -4.46 10.32
CA ARG A 13 2.68 -3.98 10.60
C ARG A 13 2.65 -2.63 11.31
N THR A 14 3.80 -2.16 11.80
CA THR A 14 3.92 -0.94 12.62
C THR A 14 4.86 0.10 12.04
N LEU A 15 5.65 -0.28 11.03
CA LEU A 15 6.64 0.56 10.40
C LEU A 15 6.63 0.31 8.89
N ALA A 16 6.54 1.39 8.13
CA ALA A 16 6.66 1.40 6.69
C ALA A 16 7.71 2.42 6.23
N VAL A 17 8.17 2.25 5.00
CA VAL A 17 9.14 3.13 4.35
C VAL A 17 8.50 3.67 3.09
N VAL A 18 8.34 4.99 3.04
CA VAL A 18 7.80 5.69 1.87
C VAL A 18 8.97 6.10 0.97
N SER A 19 9.09 5.46 -0.19
CA SER A 19 10.06 5.88 -1.22
C SER A 19 9.51 7.03 -2.07
N GLN A 20 10.40 7.69 -2.82
CA GLN A 20 10.02 8.77 -3.75
C GLN A 20 9.32 8.26 -5.03
N GLY A 21 9.02 6.96 -5.12
CA GLY A 21 8.43 6.29 -6.28
C GLY A 21 9.11 4.94 -6.55
N ILE A 22 8.47 4.10 -7.37
CA ILE A 22 9.01 2.81 -7.81
C ILE A 22 8.91 2.74 -9.33
N HIS A 23 10.01 2.40 -10.02
CA HIS A 23 9.88 1.91 -11.39
C HIS A 23 9.53 0.44 -11.33
N THR A 24 8.34 0.12 -11.81
CA THR A 24 7.80 -1.24 -11.90
C THR A 24 7.67 -1.60 -13.37
N ASP A 25 8.16 -2.79 -13.73
CA ASP A 25 7.96 -3.38 -15.06
C ASP A 25 6.52 -3.91 -15.24
N PHE A 26 5.75 -3.95 -14.15
CA PHE A 26 4.35 -4.36 -14.13
C PHE A 26 3.41 -3.15 -14.11
N ASP A 27 2.34 -3.22 -14.93
CA ASP A 27 1.27 -2.24 -15.01
C ASP A 27 0.27 -2.39 -13.85
N PHE A 28 0.70 -2.05 -12.64
CA PHE A 28 -0.20 -1.99 -11.49
C PHE A 28 -1.12 -0.76 -11.56
N THR A 29 -2.38 -0.95 -11.18
CA THR A 29 -3.31 0.12 -10.84
C THR A 29 -2.94 0.77 -9.49
N VAL A 30 -3.46 1.96 -9.23
CA VAL A 30 -3.32 2.63 -7.92
C VAL A 30 -3.79 1.74 -6.78
N GLU A 31 -4.94 1.08 -6.94
CA GLU A 31 -5.47 0.18 -5.92
C GLU A 31 -4.54 -1.00 -5.64
N GLU A 32 -4.04 -1.67 -6.69
CA GLU A 32 -3.12 -2.80 -6.52
C GLU A 32 -1.82 -2.35 -5.83
N MET A 33 -1.31 -1.15 -6.14
CA MET A 33 -0.16 -0.59 -5.43
C MET A 33 -0.45 -0.39 -3.94
N VAL A 34 -1.63 0.14 -3.59
CA VAL A 34 -2.03 0.34 -2.19
C VAL A 34 -2.27 -0.99 -1.48
N SER A 35 -2.83 -1.99 -2.18
CA SER A 35 -3.10 -3.31 -1.59
C SER A 35 -1.83 -4.06 -1.17
N LEU A 36 -0.67 -3.78 -1.81
CA LEU A 36 0.62 -4.31 -1.36
C LEU A 36 0.97 -3.93 0.10
N GLY A 37 0.42 -2.82 0.61
CA GLY A 37 0.51 -2.43 2.02
C GLY A 37 -0.15 -3.42 2.98
N ARG A 38 -1.06 -4.26 2.48
CA ARG A 38 -1.79 -5.26 3.27
C ARG A 38 -1.05 -6.58 3.45
N LEU A 39 0.01 -6.84 2.68
CA LEU A 39 0.79 -8.09 2.74
C LEU A 39 1.25 -8.48 4.16
N PRO A 40 1.71 -7.56 5.05
CA PRO A 40 2.07 -7.90 6.42
C PRO A 40 0.87 -8.32 7.29
N HIS A 41 -0.35 -7.93 6.92
CA HIS A 41 -1.57 -8.22 7.66
C HIS A 41 -2.13 -9.61 7.30
N MET A 42 -1.96 -10.03 6.05
CA MET A 42 -2.48 -11.30 5.51
C MET A 42 -1.79 -12.55 6.10
N GLY A 43 -2.53 -13.65 6.18
CA GLY A 43 -1.99 -15.00 6.44
C GLY A 43 -1.22 -15.54 5.24
N ARG A 44 -0.30 -16.50 5.44
CA ARG A 44 0.55 -17.07 4.36
C ARG A 44 -0.24 -17.68 3.19
N TRP A 45 -1.49 -18.07 3.42
CA TRP A 45 -2.36 -18.73 2.46
C TRP A 45 -3.75 -18.08 2.39
N GLN A 46 -3.84 -16.84 2.88
CA GLN A 46 -5.10 -16.11 2.98
C GLN A 46 -5.17 -15.12 1.84
N SER A 47 -6.29 -15.12 1.12
CA SER A 47 -6.66 -14.05 0.18
C SER A 47 -7.05 -12.80 0.95
N GLU A 48 -7.13 -11.66 0.25
CA GLU A 48 -7.62 -10.41 0.82
C GLU A 48 -9.01 -10.62 1.44
N GLY A 49 -9.18 -10.14 2.67
CA GLY A 49 -10.45 -10.20 3.39
C GLY A 49 -11.18 -8.86 3.38
N PRO A 50 -12.43 -8.82 3.90
CA PRO A 50 -13.20 -7.58 4.01
C PRO A 50 -12.45 -6.44 4.73
N GLY A 51 -11.71 -6.77 5.79
CA GLY A 51 -10.91 -5.79 6.52
C GLY A 51 -9.70 -5.25 5.74
N ASP A 52 -9.25 -5.95 4.70
CA ASP A 52 -8.22 -5.43 3.79
C ASP A 52 -8.83 -4.46 2.78
N SER A 53 -10.01 -4.79 2.23
CA SER A 53 -10.77 -3.88 1.36
C SER A 53 -11.15 -2.57 2.06
N GLU A 54 -11.60 -2.65 3.32
CA GLU A 54 -11.88 -1.44 4.13
C GLU A 54 -10.64 -0.59 4.37
N ALA A 55 -9.49 -1.21 4.64
CA ALA A 55 -8.23 -0.50 4.85
C ALA A 55 -7.74 0.18 3.55
N ILE A 56 -7.87 -0.51 2.41
CA ILE A 56 -7.54 0.03 1.08
C ILE A 56 -8.44 1.22 0.75
N GLU A 57 -9.75 1.09 0.97
CA GLU A 57 -10.71 2.17 0.71
C GLU A 57 -10.42 3.39 1.58
N TRP A 58 -10.15 3.18 2.87
CA TRP A 58 -9.75 4.24 3.77
C TRP A 58 -8.47 4.94 3.30
N ALA A 59 -7.42 4.18 2.95
CA ALA A 59 -6.15 4.72 2.48
C ALA A 59 -6.31 5.54 1.19
N LEU A 60 -7.09 5.06 0.22
CA LEU A 60 -7.39 5.79 -1.02
C LEU A 60 -8.15 7.10 -0.74
N SER A 61 -9.12 7.06 0.18
CA SER A 61 -9.91 8.23 0.55
C SER A 61 -9.06 9.34 1.19
N ILE A 62 -8.29 9.00 2.23
CA ILE A 62 -7.49 10.00 2.97
C ILE A 62 -6.32 10.59 2.16
N THR A 63 -5.91 9.90 1.10
CA THR A 63 -4.85 10.36 0.19
C THR A 63 -5.38 10.98 -1.10
N HIS A 64 -6.72 11.13 -1.22
CA HIS A 64 -7.39 11.68 -2.41
C HIS A 64 -7.02 10.92 -3.70
N LEU A 65 -7.05 9.59 -3.62
CA LEU A 65 -6.74 8.67 -4.71
C LEU A 65 -7.95 7.83 -5.18
N THR A 66 -9.11 7.95 -4.55
CA THR A 66 -10.33 7.19 -4.91
C THR A 66 -10.66 7.26 -6.40
N ASP A 67 -10.61 8.46 -7.01
CA ASP A 67 -10.89 8.64 -8.45
C ASP A 67 -9.80 8.07 -9.37
N PHE A 68 -8.62 7.79 -8.83
CA PHE A 68 -7.48 7.24 -9.56
C PHE A 68 -7.30 5.74 -9.35
N ARG A 69 -8.15 5.11 -8.53
CA ARG A 69 -8.15 3.68 -8.17
C ARG A 69 -7.75 2.74 -9.31
N HIS A 70 -8.37 2.89 -10.48
CA HIS A 70 -8.14 2.02 -11.64
C HIS A 70 -7.12 2.56 -12.65
N ARG A 71 -6.51 3.71 -12.39
CA ARG A 71 -5.47 4.29 -13.25
C ARG A 71 -4.16 3.53 -13.03
N ALA A 72 -3.44 3.28 -14.13
CA ALA A 72 -2.11 2.70 -14.07
C ALA A 72 -1.14 3.65 -13.36
N TYR A 73 -0.35 3.11 -12.42
CA TYR A 73 0.61 3.85 -11.60
C TYR A 73 1.64 4.61 -12.44
N ASN A 74 2.12 4.00 -13.51
CA ASN A 74 3.09 4.59 -14.44
C ASN A 74 2.54 5.80 -15.24
N ARG A 75 1.23 6.07 -15.15
CA ARG A 75 0.59 7.24 -15.78
C ARG A 75 0.35 8.39 -14.81
N LEU A 76 0.80 8.28 -13.56
CA LEU A 76 0.64 9.31 -12.54
C LEU A 76 1.73 10.37 -12.66
N SER A 77 1.40 11.60 -12.27
CA SER A 77 2.39 12.62 -11.94
C SER A 77 3.21 12.18 -10.71
N GLY A 78 4.39 12.76 -10.52
CA GLY A 78 5.24 12.44 -9.37
C GLY A 78 4.55 12.68 -8.02
N GLY A 79 3.74 13.75 -7.91
CA GLY A 79 2.98 14.05 -6.69
C GLY A 79 1.85 13.05 -6.42
N GLU A 80 1.16 12.58 -7.47
CA GLU A 80 0.18 11.49 -7.35
C GLU A 80 0.86 10.18 -6.95
N ALA A 81 1.97 9.82 -7.60
CA ALA A 81 2.76 8.63 -7.28
C ALA A 81 3.27 8.65 -5.83
N GLN A 82 3.69 9.81 -5.32
CA GLN A 82 4.08 9.96 -3.91
C GLN A 82 2.90 9.72 -2.97
N ARG A 83 1.68 10.19 -3.30
CA ARG A 83 0.49 9.89 -2.50
C ARG A 83 0.15 8.40 -2.51
N VAL A 84 0.38 7.69 -3.62
CA VAL A 84 0.23 6.23 -3.67
C VAL A 84 1.22 5.56 -2.71
N MET A 85 2.49 5.99 -2.71
CA MET A 85 3.49 5.45 -1.78
C MET A 85 3.14 5.70 -0.31
N VAL A 86 2.47 6.82 -0.01
CA VAL A 86 1.96 7.12 1.34
C VAL A 86 0.73 6.27 1.66
N ALA A 87 -0.18 6.05 0.72
CA ALA A 87 -1.37 5.22 0.91
C ALA A 87 -1.03 3.73 1.11
N GLN A 88 0.03 3.25 0.48
CA GLN A 88 0.55 1.89 0.66
C GLN A 88 1.18 1.68 2.05
N ALA A 89 1.67 2.74 2.69
CA ALA A 89 2.51 2.68 3.89
C ALA A 89 1.72 2.49 5.20
#